data_AF-A0A0U1M823-F1
#
_entry.id   AF-A0A0U1M823-F1
#
_cell.length_a   1.000
_cell.length_b   1.000
_cell.length_c   1.000
_cell.angle_alpha   90.00
_cell.angle_beta   90.00
_cell.angle_gamma   90.00
#
_symmetry.space_group_name_H-M   'P 1'
#
loop_
_entity.id
_entity.type
_entity.pdbx_description
1 polymer ?
#
loop_
_entity_poly.entity_id
_entity_poly.type
_entity_poly.pdbx_seq_one_letter_code
_entity_poly.pdbx_strand_id
1 'polypeptide(L)'
;MSSHQVENQTSYEMESGTNTVCAFHQRVLGVPSSTRQVRYTTKAQFEQIYDEQLRLLSADITASRSPFLVFTHINPQVFERDFYTDEKSIYDSFEHSLQLLVIKIPLTEHERAVREFSRILIRTLASMNDVDLELDLLGSRDRDKASRMKRPDDQFIPKELPPGYSGNWPTLVVEPGWAESRAKLEKDARWWLNSSEGEVKIALTVSVSRTQREIVMECWELVDRATRLEPDRKAPAVTQRVVLKQTTPNDPLISTNAPLVIDFAKLFLREPNTNKGHGDVVLREGTLEYYALSVWR
;
A
#
# COMPACT_ATOMS: atom_id res chain seq x y z
N MET A 1 -44.79 -35.55 15.03
CA MET A 1 -43.38 -35.48 14.61
C MET A 1 -43.27 -34.49 13.46
N SER A 2 -43.08 -33.20 13.73
CA SER A 2 -42.56 -32.23 12.74
C SER A 2 -42.29 -30.91 13.44
N SER A 3 -41.12 -30.81 14.07
CA SER A 3 -40.66 -29.58 14.72
C SER A 3 -39.13 -29.46 14.70
N HIS A 4 -38.44 -30.14 13.77
CA HIS A 4 -36.97 -30.18 13.68
C HIS A 4 -36.41 -29.79 12.29
N GLN A 5 -37.22 -29.22 11.40
CA GLN A 5 -36.74 -28.82 10.06
C GLN A 5 -36.64 -27.30 9.82
N VAL A 6 -37.12 -26.45 10.73
CA VAL A 6 -37.12 -24.99 10.52
C VAL A 6 -35.85 -24.31 11.08
N GLU A 7 -35.20 -24.86 12.11
CA GLU A 7 -33.99 -24.24 12.71
C GLU A 7 -32.71 -24.42 11.88
N ASN A 8 -32.66 -25.42 10.99
CA ASN A 8 -31.48 -25.65 10.13
C ASN A 8 -31.51 -24.89 8.81
N GLN A 9 -32.62 -24.28 8.41
CA GLN A 9 -32.68 -23.51 7.16
C GLN A 9 -32.27 -22.05 7.38
N THR A 10 -32.66 -21.47 8.52
CA THR A 10 -32.32 -20.10 8.91
C THR A 10 -30.83 -19.94 9.26
N SER A 11 -30.20 -20.95 9.86
CA SER A 11 -28.76 -20.93 10.14
C SER A 11 -27.92 -20.99 8.86
N TYR A 12 -28.29 -21.85 7.91
CA TYR A 12 -27.62 -21.95 6.61
C TYR A 12 -27.85 -20.71 5.73
N GLU A 13 -29.04 -20.11 5.73
CA GLU A 13 -29.28 -18.86 5.00
C GLU A 13 -28.54 -17.67 5.64
N MET A 14 -28.48 -17.57 6.97
CA MET A 14 -27.69 -16.53 7.65
C MET A 14 -26.17 -16.75 7.49
N GLU A 15 -25.68 -17.99 7.52
CA GLU A 15 -24.26 -18.30 7.21
C GLU A 15 -23.93 -18.04 5.74
N SER A 16 -24.84 -18.33 4.80
CA SER A 16 -24.63 -18.03 3.37
C SER A 16 -24.63 -16.52 3.09
N GLY A 17 -25.53 -15.76 3.74
CA GLY A 17 -25.61 -14.31 3.62
C GLY A 17 -24.40 -13.61 4.26
N THR A 18 -23.96 -14.06 5.43
CA THR A 18 -22.76 -13.52 6.10
C THR A 18 -21.47 -13.85 5.34
N ASN A 19 -21.34 -15.06 4.80
CA ASN A 19 -20.20 -15.42 3.94
C ASN A 19 -20.17 -14.60 2.64
N THR A 20 -21.33 -14.31 2.05
CA THR A 20 -21.44 -13.47 0.85
C THR A 20 -21.04 -12.02 1.13
N VAL A 21 -21.45 -11.46 2.28
CA VAL A 21 -21.08 -10.11 2.71
C VAL A 21 -19.60 -10.01 3.04
N CYS A 22 -19.02 -11.00 3.72
CA CYS A 22 -17.58 -11.05 3.99
C CYS A 22 -16.76 -11.06 2.70
N ALA A 23 -17.13 -11.93 1.74
CA ALA A 23 -16.47 -12.00 0.43
C ALA A 23 -16.66 -10.70 -0.40
N PHE A 24 -17.78 -10.00 -0.24
CA PHE A 24 -17.96 -8.67 -0.82
C PHE A 24 -16.98 -7.66 -0.21
N HIS A 25 -16.91 -7.57 1.12
CA HIS A 25 -15.99 -6.66 1.80
C HIS A 25 -14.53 -6.92 1.41
N GLN A 26 -14.10 -8.18 1.40
CA GLN A 26 -12.73 -8.54 1.04
C GLN A 26 -12.39 -8.12 -0.41
N ARG A 27 -13.30 -8.37 -1.36
CA ARG A 27 -13.12 -7.94 -2.76
C ARG A 27 -13.09 -6.42 -2.90
N VAL A 28 -14.01 -5.73 -2.23
CA VAL A 28 -14.05 -4.26 -2.26
C VAL A 28 -12.75 -3.71 -1.68
N LEU A 29 -12.26 -4.22 -0.55
CA LEU A 29 -11.05 -3.71 0.10
C LEU A 29 -9.75 -4.21 -0.56
N GLY A 30 -9.82 -5.22 -1.43
CA GLY A 30 -8.65 -5.86 -2.04
C GLY A 30 -7.85 -6.75 -1.09
N VAL A 31 -8.29 -6.93 0.14
CA VAL A 31 -7.61 -7.75 1.16
C VAL A 31 -7.76 -9.25 0.87
N PRO A 32 -6.83 -10.11 1.32
CA PRO A 32 -6.93 -11.55 1.14
C PRO A 32 -8.26 -12.15 1.63
N SER A 33 -8.70 -13.25 1.02
CA SER A 33 -9.91 -13.96 1.49
C SER A 33 -9.75 -14.58 2.88
N SER A 34 -8.50 -14.75 3.35
CA SER A 34 -8.19 -15.18 4.72
C SER A 34 -8.24 -14.05 5.74
N THR A 35 -8.52 -12.80 5.32
CA THR A 35 -8.63 -11.65 6.23
C THR A 35 -9.82 -11.80 7.16
N ARG A 36 -9.52 -11.84 8.46
CA ARG A 36 -10.52 -11.91 9.53
C ARG A 36 -11.32 -10.60 9.56
N GLN A 37 -12.65 -10.73 9.55
CA GLN A 37 -13.58 -9.62 9.71
C GLN A 37 -14.23 -9.70 11.09
N VAL A 38 -14.28 -8.57 11.80
CA VAL A 38 -14.81 -8.47 13.17
C VAL A 38 -15.75 -7.28 13.30
N ARG A 39 -16.81 -7.40 14.09
CA ARG A 39 -17.67 -6.26 14.43
C ARG A 39 -17.00 -5.44 15.53
N TYR A 40 -16.88 -4.13 15.32
CA TYR A 40 -16.36 -3.24 16.36
C TYR A 40 -17.38 -3.07 17.48
N THR A 41 -16.91 -3.05 18.74
CA THR A 41 -17.73 -2.73 19.91
C THR A 41 -17.08 -1.67 20.78
N THR A 42 -15.83 -1.88 21.19
CA THR A 42 -15.07 -1.03 22.10
C THR A 42 -13.59 -1.06 21.76
N LYS A 43 -12.86 0.00 22.16
CA LYS A 43 -11.42 0.11 21.95
C LYS A 43 -10.63 -0.98 22.69
N ALA A 44 -11.05 -1.36 23.89
CA ALA A 44 -10.42 -2.44 24.64
C ALA A 44 -10.56 -3.81 23.94
N GLN A 45 -11.73 -4.12 23.36
CA GLN A 45 -11.89 -5.37 22.60
C GLN A 45 -11.05 -5.33 21.31
N PHE A 46 -10.98 -4.18 20.66
CA PHE A 46 -10.12 -3.97 19.50
C PHE A 46 -8.65 -4.27 19.84
N GLU A 47 -8.12 -3.73 20.94
CA GLU A 47 -6.74 -3.95 21.38
C GLU A 47 -6.45 -5.43 21.63
N GLN A 48 -7.37 -6.14 22.28
CA GLN A 48 -7.24 -7.60 22.49
C GLN A 48 -7.18 -8.39 21.18
N ILE A 49 -8.04 -8.05 20.20
CA ILE A 49 -8.06 -8.71 18.89
C ILE A 49 -6.80 -8.38 18.10
N TYR A 50 -6.32 -7.14 18.19
CA TYR A 50 -5.09 -6.70 17.55
C TYR A 50 -3.88 -7.48 18.08
N ASP A 51 -3.73 -7.55 19.41
CA ASP A 51 -2.63 -8.27 20.06
C ASP A 51 -2.68 -9.78 19.77
N GLU A 52 -3.90 -10.36 19.76
CA GLU A 52 -4.10 -11.75 19.35
C GLU A 52 -3.62 -11.97 17.91
N GLN A 53 -4.03 -11.11 16.98
CA GLN A 53 -3.65 -11.22 15.58
C GLN A 53 -2.14 -11.04 15.39
N LEU A 54 -1.53 -10.05 16.06
CA LEU A 54 -0.09 -9.82 16.01
C LEU A 54 0.68 -11.05 16.50
N ARG A 55 0.25 -11.67 17.60
CA ARG A 55 0.86 -12.90 18.13
C ARG A 55 0.71 -14.07 17.15
N LEU A 56 -0.49 -14.26 16.58
CA LEU A 56 -0.77 -15.35 15.63
C LEU A 56 -0.01 -15.18 14.32
N LEU A 57 0.11 -13.95 13.83
CA LEU A 57 0.80 -13.63 12.60
C LEU A 57 2.32 -13.77 12.77
N SER A 58 2.87 -13.30 13.89
CA SER A 58 4.29 -13.48 14.24
C SER A 58 4.69 -14.95 14.37
N ALA A 59 3.77 -15.83 14.76
CA ALA A 59 3.99 -17.27 14.85
C ALA A 59 3.70 -18.04 13.54
N ASP A 60 3.19 -17.37 12.51
CA ASP A 60 2.77 -18.03 11.27
C ASP A 60 3.93 -18.25 10.30
N ILE A 61 4.55 -19.42 10.41
CA ILE A 61 5.58 -19.90 9.48
C ILE A 61 5.04 -20.28 8.10
N THR A 62 3.72 -20.54 7.97
CA THR A 62 3.11 -20.99 6.71
C THR A 62 2.77 -19.85 5.77
N ALA A 63 2.75 -18.63 6.30
CA ALA A 63 2.35 -17.42 5.62
C ALA A 63 0.94 -17.45 5.00
N SER A 64 0.06 -18.26 5.58
CA SER A 64 -1.34 -18.38 5.17
C SER A 64 -2.22 -17.30 5.81
N ARG A 65 -1.77 -16.68 6.90
CA ARG A 65 -2.53 -15.64 7.61
C ARG A 65 -2.38 -14.29 6.94
N SER A 66 -3.51 -13.62 6.77
CA SER A 66 -3.60 -12.23 6.35
C SER A 66 -2.92 -11.30 7.37
N PRO A 67 -2.09 -10.33 6.91
CA PRO A 67 -1.57 -9.27 7.77
C PRO A 67 -2.61 -8.19 8.08
N PHE A 68 -3.81 -8.31 7.52
CA PHE A 68 -4.92 -7.39 7.76
C PHE A 68 -5.97 -7.93 8.73
N LEU A 69 -6.64 -7.00 9.41
CA LEU A 69 -7.94 -7.18 10.04
C LEU A 69 -8.93 -6.19 9.44
N VAL A 70 -10.20 -6.59 9.31
CA VAL A 70 -11.28 -5.68 8.91
C VAL A 70 -12.25 -5.54 10.07
N PHE A 71 -12.41 -4.33 10.57
CA PHE A 71 -13.45 -4.00 11.53
C PHE A 71 -14.66 -3.38 10.83
N THR A 72 -15.85 -3.88 11.15
CA THR A 72 -17.14 -3.40 10.62
C THR A 72 -17.86 -2.55 11.66
N HIS A 73 -18.86 -1.77 11.20
CA HIS A 73 -19.71 -0.91 12.06
C HIS A 73 -18.93 0.20 12.77
N ILE A 74 -17.87 0.69 12.11
CA ILE A 74 -17.14 1.88 12.56
C ILE A 74 -17.67 3.05 11.74
N ASN A 75 -18.51 3.89 12.36
CA ASN A 75 -18.96 5.13 11.74
C ASN A 75 -17.86 6.22 11.85
N PRO A 76 -17.96 7.33 11.11
CA PRO A 76 -16.95 8.39 11.13
C PRO A 76 -16.66 8.95 12.53
N GLN A 77 -17.68 9.08 13.40
CA GLN A 77 -17.50 9.61 14.75
C GLN A 77 -16.68 8.67 15.64
N VAL A 78 -16.95 7.35 15.55
CA VAL A 78 -16.17 6.32 16.24
C VAL A 78 -14.75 6.27 15.69
N PHE A 79 -14.63 6.33 14.36
CA PHE A 79 -13.33 6.36 13.69
C PHE A 79 -12.47 7.51 14.22
N GLU A 80 -13.00 8.74 14.20
CA GLU A 80 -12.31 9.94 14.63
C GLU A 80 -11.91 9.87 16.11
N ARG A 81 -12.84 9.44 16.98
CA ARG A 81 -12.58 9.33 18.42
C ARG A 81 -11.52 8.28 18.76
N ASP A 82 -11.57 7.11 18.12
CA ASP A 82 -10.84 5.93 18.59
C ASP A 82 -9.56 5.65 17.79
N PHE A 83 -9.48 6.06 16.53
CA PHE A 83 -8.43 5.66 15.59
C PHE A 83 -7.72 6.82 14.88
N TYR A 84 -8.34 7.99 14.79
CA TYR A 84 -7.71 9.18 14.21
C TYR A 84 -6.84 9.88 15.27
N THR A 85 -5.59 9.42 15.38
CA THR A 85 -4.60 9.98 16.32
C THR A 85 -3.32 10.35 15.58
N ASP A 86 -2.66 11.42 16.05
CA ASP A 86 -1.38 11.90 15.49
C ASP A 86 -0.20 10.94 15.75
N GLU A 87 -0.35 10.02 16.71
CA GLU A 87 0.68 9.05 17.07
C GLU A 87 0.36 7.67 16.46
N LYS A 88 1.26 7.21 15.57
CA LYS A 88 1.35 5.85 14.99
C LYS A 88 0.01 5.12 14.87
N SER A 89 -0.89 5.65 14.06
CA SER A 89 -2.11 4.89 13.79
C SER A 89 -1.78 3.63 12.95
N ILE A 90 -2.36 2.53 13.39
CA ILE A 90 -2.19 1.15 12.91
C ILE A 90 -3.16 0.79 11.78
N TYR A 91 -3.94 1.77 11.30
CA TYR A 91 -4.89 1.54 10.22
C TYR A 91 -4.26 1.84 8.85
N ASP A 92 -4.66 1.05 7.86
CA ASP A 92 -4.28 1.23 6.46
C ASP A 92 -5.28 2.16 5.75
N SER A 93 -6.57 1.87 5.89
CA SER A 93 -7.63 2.67 5.27
C SER A 93 -8.97 2.55 5.98
N PHE A 94 -9.81 3.56 5.82
CA PHE A 94 -11.17 3.62 6.32
C PHE A 94 -12.14 3.93 5.16
N GLU A 95 -13.11 3.03 4.92
CA GLU A 95 -14.15 3.19 3.91
C GLU A 95 -15.43 3.74 4.57
N HIS A 96 -15.64 5.04 4.46
CA HIS A 96 -16.68 5.79 5.20
C HIS A 96 -18.08 5.24 4.92
N SER A 97 -18.41 5.03 3.64
CA SER A 97 -19.74 4.59 3.22
C SER A 97 -20.06 3.16 3.63
N LEU A 98 -19.04 2.33 3.80
CA LEU A 98 -19.20 0.93 4.20
C LEU A 98 -18.98 0.72 5.71
N GLN A 99 -18.52 1.75 6.42
CA GLN A 99 -18.16 1.68 7.85
C GLN A 99 -17.15 0.56 8.13
N LEU A 100 -16.16 0.44 7.24
CA LEU A 100 -15.11 -0.57 7.30
C LEU A 100 -13.76 0.09 7.60
N LEU A 101 -13.10 -0.38 8.66
CA LEU A 101 -11.73 -0.02 8.99
C LEU A 101 -10.81 -1.19 8.66
N VAL A 102 -9.81 -0.94 7.83
CA VAL A 102 -8.72 -1.88 7.55
C VAL A 102 -7.56 -1.57 8.47
N ILE A 103 -7.20 -2.55 9.29
CA ILE A 103 -6.00 -2.51 10.13
C ILE A 103 -4.93 -3.32 9.45
N LYS A 104 -3.72 -2.77 9.41
CA LYS A 104 -2.53 -3.45 8.91
C LYS A 104 -1.63 -3.74 10.09
N ILE A 105 -1.33 -5.02 10.33
CA ILE A 105 -0.42 -5.43 11.39
C ILE A 105 1.02 -5.21 10.88
N PRO A 106 1.80 -4.28 11.47
CA PRO A 106 3.16 -4.03 11.04
C PRO A 106 4.06 -5.17 11.52
N LEU A 107 4.47 -6.03 10.58
CA LEU A 107 5.55 -6.98 10.83
C LEU A 107 6.91 -6.30 10.61
N THR A 108 7.95 -6.81 11.26
CA THR A 108 9.32 -6.25 11.18
C THR A 108 9.81 -6.19 9.73
N GLU A 109 9.45 -7.18 8.93
CA GLU A 109 9.80 -7.32 7.52
C GLU A 109 9.12 -6.28 6.64
N HIS A 110 7.86 -5.92 6.99
CA HIS A 110 7.15 -4.82 6.34
C HIS A 110 7.88 -3.49 6.58
N GLU A 111 8.14 -3.15 7.85
CA GLU A 111 8.85 -1.91 8.20
C GLU A 111 10.24 -1.86 7.56
N ARG A 112 10.91 -3.01 7.44
CA ARG A 112 12.20 -3.11 6.76
C ARG A 112 12.06 -2.85 5.26
N ALA A 113 11.06 -3.41 4.59
CA ALA A 113 10.85 -3.19 3.15
C ALA A 113 10.61 -1.72 2.82
N VAL A 114 9.83 -1.02 3.65
CA VAL A 114 9.63 0.44 3.56
C VAL A 114 10.95 1.15 3.78
N ARG A 115 11.54 0.98 4.97
CA ARG A 115 12.71 1.75 5.39
C ARG A 115 13.92 1.57 4.48
N GLU A 116 14.18 0.35 4.00
CA GLU A 116 15.30 0.10 3.10
C GLU A 116 15.10 0.74 1.74
N PHE A 117 13.86 0.80 1.23
CA PHE A 117 13.58 1.49 -0.03
C PHE A 117 13.82 2.99 0.13
N SER A 118 13.21 3.62 1.15
CA SER A 118 13.37 5.05 1.44
C SER A 118 14.85 5.41 1.63
N ARG A 119 15.60 4.58 2.35
CA ARG A 119 17.04 4.78 2.55
C ARG A 119 17.83 4.73 1.25
N ILE A 120 17.51 3.81 0.34
CA ILE A 120 18.17 3.72 -0.97
C ILE A 120 17.82 4.96 -1.81
N LEU A 121 16.54 5.33 -1.89
CA LEU A 121 16.08 6.51 -2.63
C LEU A 121 16.80 7.78 -2.16
N ILE A 122 16.77 8.05 -0.85
CA ILE A 122 17.41 9.23 -0.25
C ILE A 122 18.91 9.23 -0.47
N ARG A 123 19.60 8.09 -0.34
CA ARG A 123 21.05 8.01 -0.63
C ARG A 123 21.37 8.30 -2.09
N THR A 124 20.56 7.81 -3.01
CA THR A 124 20.75 8.09 -4.44
C THR A 124 20.55 9.58 -4.73
N LEU A 125 19.50 10.19 -4.17
CA LEU A 125 19.23 11.62 -4.31
C LEU A 125 20.34 12.48 -3.64
N ALA A 126 20.81 12.13 -2.46
CA ALA A 126 21.91 12.85 -1.79
C ALA A 126 23.19 12.86 -2.65
N SER A 127 23.46 11.77 -3.38
CA SER A 127 24.59 11.71 -4.30
C SER A 127 24.45 12.63 -5.53
N MET A 128 23.25 13.14 -5.81
CA MET A 128 22.95 14.08 -6.89
C MET A 128 22.97 15.53 -6.38
N ASN A 129 24.05 15.89 -5.69
CA ASN A 129 24.25 17.23 -5.10
C ASN A 129 23.20 17.59 -4.03
N ASP A 130 22.99 16.67 -3.07
CA ASP A 130 22.12 16.84 -1.90
C ASP A 130 20.67 17.25 -2.24
N VAL A 131 20.17 16.79 -3.40
CA VAL A 131 18.80 17.13 -3.87
C VAL A 131 17.72 16.43 -3.05
N ASP A 132 18.07 15.44 -2.23
CA ASP A 132 17.16 14.87 -1.22
C ASP A 132 16.68 15.93 -0.22
N LEU A 133 17.51 16.94 0.07
CA LEU A 133 17.15 18.05 0.95
C LEU A 133 16.05 18.95 0.38
N GLU A 134 15.73 18.84 -0.91
CA GLU A 134 14.62 19.55 -1.56
C GLU A 134 13.27 18.81 -1.41
N LEU A 135 13.27 17.56 -0.89
CA LEU A 135 12.05 16.83 -0.60
C LEU A 135 11.62 17.02 0.85
N ASP A 136 10.32 17.18 1.05
CA ASP A 136 9.68 16.92 2.32
C ASP A 136 9.27 15.45 2.40
N LEU A 137 9.76 14.80 3.44
CA LEU A 137 9.16 13.58 3.96
C LEU A 137 7.90 14.02 4.69
N LEU A 138 6.83 14.30 3.94
CA LEU A 138 5.50 14.34 4.55
C LEU A 138 5.36 12.98 5.23
N GLY A 139 5.40 12.92 6.57
CA GLY A 139 5.23 11.66 7.29
C GLY A 139 3.88 11.01 6.97
N SER A 140 3.37 10.11 7.80
CA SER A 140 2.13 9.37 7.49
C SER A 140 0.84 10.20 7.63
N ARG A 141 0.74 11.38 7.00
CA ARG A 141 -0.48 12.19 6.97
C ARG A 141 -1.54 11.50 6.11
N ASP A 142 -2.72 11.38 6.68
CA ASP A 142 -3.87 10.74 6.05
C ASP A 142 -4.41 11.57 4.88
N ARG A 143 -5.06 10.87 3.96
CA ARG A 143 -5.62 11.44 2.73
C ARG A 143 -7.04 10.94 2.61
N ASP A 144 -7.98 11.86 2.65
CA ASP A 144 -9.40 11.56 2.57
C ASP A 144 -9.95 12.06 1.23
N LYS A 145 -10.46 11.13 0.42
CA LYS A 145 -11.20 11.47 -0.80
C LYS A 145 -12.12 10.34 -1.24
N ALA A 146 -13.25 10.74 -1.84
CA ALA A 146 -14.18 9.83 -2.51
C ALA A 146 -14.63 8.67 -1.60
N SER A 147 -14.95 8.98 -0.34
CA SER A 147 -15.42 8.06 0.72
C SER A 147 -14.38 7.08 1.27
N ARG A 148 -13.10 7.26 0.93
CA ARG A 148 -12.00 6.48 1.49
C ARG A 148 -10.96 7.41 2.08
N MET A 149 -10.61 7.17 3.34
CA MET A 149 -9.41 7.72 3.93
C MET A 149 -8.30 6.66 3.91
N LYS A 150 -7.11 7.05 3.46
CA LYS A 150 -5.95 6.15 3.40
C LYS A 150 -4.69 6.84 3.90
N ARG A 151 -3.84 6.03 4.52
CA ARG A 151 -2.49 6.41 4.96
C ARG A 151 -1.46 5.81 4.00
N PRO A 152 -0.47 6.58 3.54
CA PRO A 152 0.67 6.03 2.81
C PRO A 152 1.66 5.37 3.77
N ASP A 153 2.28 4.27 3.34
CA ASP A 153 3.40 3.67 4.09
C ASP A 153 4.64 4.58 4.04
N ASP A 154 4.90 5.19 2.87
CA ASP A 154 5.88 6.28 2.72
C ASP A 154 5.49 7.20 1.55
N GLN A 155 5.90 8.47 1.63
CA GLN A 155 5.57 9.46 0.60
C GLN A 155 6.58 10.60 0.52
N PHE A 156 6.68 11.19 -0.67
CA PHE A 156 7.62 12.26 -0.96
C PHE A 156 6.92 13.38 -1.73
N ILE A 157 7.24 14.62 -1.36
CA ILE A 157 6.80 15.82 -2.06
C ILE A 157 7.97 16.81 -2.14
N PRO A 158 8.05 17.66 -3.18
CA PRO A 158 8.99 18.78 -3.19
C PRO A 158 8.60 19.84 -2.17
N LYS A 159 9.60 20.44 -1.52
CA LYS A 159 9.42 21.61 -0.65
C LYS A 159 8.91 22.83 -1.40
N GLU A 160 9.40 23.00 -2.63
CA GLU A 160 8.98 24.08 -3.53
C GLU A 160 8.00 23.54 -4.55
N LEU A 161 6.74 23.97 -4.44
CA LEU A 161 5.66 23.55 -5.32
C LEU A 161 5.43 24.60 -6.43
N PRO A 162 5.28 24.19 -7.70
CA PRO A 162 4.87 25.10 -8.76
C PRO A 162 3.48 25.71 -8.51
N PRO A 163 3.17 26.88 -9.10
CA PRO A 163 1.83 27.45 -9.04
C PRO A 163 0.75 26.46 -9.51
N GLY A 164 -0.32 26.35 -8.74
CA GLY A 164 -1.46 25.48 -9.05
C GLY A 164 -1.45 24.09 -8.38
N TYR A 165 -0.38 23.72 -7.67
CA TYR A 165 -0.37 22.52 -6.82
C TYR A 165 -0.93 22.83 -5.44
N SER A 166 -1.80 21.96 -4.93
CA SER A 166 -2.39 22.15 -3.60
C SER A 166 -1.43 21.84 -2.46
N GLY A 167 -0.43 20.98 -2.72
CA GLY A 167 0.49 20.47 -1.69
C GLY A 167 -0.18 19.46 -0.75
N ASN A 168 -1.44 19.10 -1.00
CA ASN A 168 -2.17 18.14 -0.19
C ASN A 168 -1.85 16.70 -0.60
N TRP A 169 -1.30 16.46 -1.79
CA TRP A 169 -0.92 15.14 -2.25
C TRP A 169 0.58 15.06 -2.51
N PRO A 170 1.23 13.93 -2.19
CA PRO A 170 2.62 13.70 -2.56
C PRO A 170 2.77 13.52 -4.07
N THR A 171 3.99 13.64 -4.58
CA THR A 171 4.30 13.33 -5.99
C THR A 171 4.67 11.87 -6.18
N LEU A 172 5.29 11.26 -5.18
CA LEU A 172 5.60 9.84 -5.10
C LEU A 172 4.99 9.23 -3.83
N VAL A 173 4.21 8.17 -4.00
CA VAL A 173 3.78 7.29 -2.90
C VAL A 173 4.48 5.95 -3.04
N VAL A 174 4.94 5.39 -1.92
CA VAL A 174 5.49 4.04 -1.86
C VAL A 174 4.60 3.20 -0.96
N GLU A 175 4.12 2.08 -1.48
CA GLU A 175 3.27 1.09 -0.80
C GLU A 175 3.97 -0.27 -0.81
N PRO A 176 4.88 -0.54 0.14
CA PRO A 176 5.48 -1.85 0.31
C PRO A 176 4.48 -2.77 0.99
N GLY A 177 4.19 -3.89 0.36
CA GLY A 177 3.32 -4.91 0.89
C GLY A 177 4.10 -6.17 1.21
N TRP A 178 4.37 -6.43 2.49
CA TRP A 178 4.83 -7.74 2.93
C TRP A 178 3.62 -8.67 3.12
N ALA A 179 3.50 -9.68 2.27
CA ALA A 179 2.30 -10.54 2.18
C ALA A 179 0.98 -9.81 1.99
N GLU A 180 1.03 -8.62 1.42
CA GLU A 180 -0.16 -8.03 0.84
C GLU A 180 -0.48 -8.70 -0.48
N SER A 181 -1.77 -8.79 -0.79
CA SER A 181 -2.17 -9.29 -2.09
C SER A 181 -1.79 -8.25 -3.16
N ARG A 182 -1.40 -8.72 -4.35
CA ARG A 182 -1.22 -7.82 -5.50
C ARG A 182 -2.48 -7.00 -5.80
N ALA A 183 -3.66 -7.56 -5.54
CA ALA A 183 -4.95 -6.88 -5.72
C ALA A 183 -5.11 -5.68 -4.76
N LYS A 184 -4.65 -5.80 -3.50
CA LYS A 184 -4.64 -4.70 -2.53
C LYS A 184 -3.72 -3.57 -3.00
N LEU A 185 -2.48 -3.91 -3.37
CA LEU A 185 -1.50 -2.95 -3.85
C LEU A 185 -1.95 -2.24 -5.14
N GLU A 186 -2.54 -2.97 -6.09
CA GLU A 186 -3.13 -2.38 -7.30
C GLU A 186 -4.28 -1.42 -6.96
N LYS A 187 -5.20 -1.84 -6.07
CA LYS A 187 -6.32 -0.99 -5.65
C LYS A 187 -5.83 0.31 -5.01
N ASP A 188 -4.76 0.22 -4.21
CA ASP A 188 -4.17 1.38 -3.56
C ASP A 188 -3.46 2.31 -4.53
N ALA A 189 -2.63 1.78 -5.43
CA ALA A 189 -1.98 2.57 -6.47
C ALA A 189 -3.01 3.31 -7.34
N ARG A 190 -4.09 2.61 -7.74
CA ARG A 190 -5.20 3.21 -8.48
C ARG A 190 -5.91 4.30 -7.68
N TRP A 191 -6.14 4.09 -6.39
CA TRP A 191 -6.78 5.08 -5.53
C TRP A 191 -5.91 6.34 -5.41
N TRP A 192 -4.61 6.22 -5.16
CA TRP A 192 -3.69 7.35 -5.09
C TRP A 192 -3.70 8.20 -6.37
N LEU A 193 -3.62 7.55 -7.53
CA LEU A 193 -3.57 8.23 -8.82
C LEU A 193 -4.90 8.88 -9.20
N ASN A 194 -6.03 8.20 -8.97
CA ASN A 194 -7.35 8.74 -9.31
C ASN A 194 -7.83 9.82 -8.33
N SER A 195 -7.51 9.67 -7.05
CA SER A 195 -7.96 10.61 -6.01
C SER A 195 -7.14 11.89 -6.00
N SER A 196 -5.87 11.87 -6.39
CA SER A 196 -5.01 13.05 -6.31
C SER A 196 -5.25 14.12 -7.38
N GLU A 197 -6.20 13.93 -8.30
CA GLU A 197 -6.43 14.85 -9.44
C GLU A 197 -5.15 15.11 -10.26
N GLY A 198 -4.28 14.11 -10.31
CA GLY A 198 -3.01 14.17 -11.05
C GLY A 198 -1.86 14.78 -10.27
N GLU A 199 -2.00 15.10 -8.98
CA GLU A 199 -0.86 15.54 -8.15
C GLU A 199 0.11 14.39 -7.85
N VAL A 200 -0.40 13.18 -7.55
CA VAL A 200 0.44 11.97 -7.47
C VAL A 200 0.89 11.61 -8.87
N LYS A 201 2.19 11.60 -9.09
CA LYS A 201 2.80 11.28 -10.39
C LYS A 201 3.17 9.82 -10.49
N ILE A 202 3.63 9.23 -9.39
CA ILE A 202 4.06 7.83 -9.32
C ILE A 202 3.51 7.20 -8.05
N ALA A 203 2.83 6.06 -8.19
CA ALA A 203 2.55 5.16 -7.08
C ALA A 203 3.40 3.89 -7.24
N LEU A 204 4.40 3.72 -6.39
CA LEU A 204 5.28 2.55 -6.39
C LEU A 204 4.74 1.50 -5.43
N THR A 205 4.40 0.33 -5.95
CA THR A 205 4.01 -0.82 -5.13
C THR A 205 5.15 -1.82 -5.04
N VAL A 206 5.45 -2.33 -3.86
CA VAL A 206 6.49 -3.36 -3.65
C VAL A 206 5.86 -4.59 -2.99
N SER A 207 5.50 -5.59 -3.79
CA SER A 207 4.96 -6.85 -3.29
C SER A 207 6.10 -7.78 -2.87
N VAL A 208 6.18 -8.09 -1.58
CA VAL A 208 7.12 -9.08 -1.05
C VAL A 208 6.38 -10.35 -0.67
N SER A 209 6.74 -11.45 -1.32
CA SER A 209 6.16 -12.75 -1.01
C SER A 209 6.78 -13.34 0.27
N ARG A 210 5.93 -13.91 1.14
CA ARG A 210 6.37 -14.62 2.36
C ARG A 210 6.82 -16.05 2.11
N THR A 211 6.26 -16.72 1.10
CA THR A 211 6.54 -18.15 0.83
C THR A 211 7.58 -18.35 -0.25
N GLN A 212 7.54 -17.49 -1.27
CA GLN A 212 8.54 -17.38 -2.32
C GLN A 212 9.49 -16.24 -1.99
N ARG A 213 10.80 -16.45 -2.16
CA ARG A 213 11.80 -15.38 -2.17
C ARG A 213 11.68 -14.59 -3.47
N GLU A 214 10.59 -13.83 -3.57
CA GLU A 214 10.24 -13.01 -4.72
C GLU A 214 9.78 -11.64 -4.23
N ILE A 215 10.29 -10.59 -4.88
CA ILE A 215 9.85 -9.20 -4.74
C ILE A 215 9.45 -8.71 -6.12
N VAL A 216 8.25 -8.12 -6.21
CA VAL A 216 7.75 -7.49 -7.44
C VAL A 216 7.55 -6.01 -7.16
N MET A 217 8.26 -5.16 -7.91
CA MET A 217 8.12 -3.71 -7.83
C MET A 217 7.40 -3.22 -9.09
N GLU A 218 6.31 -2.47 -8.92
CA GLU A 218 5.54 -1.89 -10.03
C GLU A 218 5.40 -0.38 -9.85
N CYS A 219 5.83 0.41 -10.84
CA CYS A 219 5.50 1.83 -10.92
C CYS A 219 4.17 1.99 -11.64
N TRP A 220 3.24 2.68 -10.99
CA TRP A 220 1.94 3.03 -11.55
C TRP A 220 1.88 4.53 -11.83
N GLU A 221 1.34 4.88 -12.99
CA GLU A 221 1.17 6.27 -13.42
C GLU A 221 -0.16 6.45 -14.15
N LEU A 222 -0.63 7.70 -14.24
CA LEU A 222 -1.75 8.05 -15.11
C LEU A 222 -1.27 8.13 -16.56
N VAL A 223 -1.70 7.17 -17.38
CA VAL A 223 -1.40 7.14 -18.82
C VAL A 223 -2.62 7.51 -19.64
N ASP A 224 -2.39 8.09 -20.82
CA ASP A 224 -3.48 8.45 -21.74
C ASP A 224 -4.22 7.18 -22.20
N ARG A 225 -5.54 7.19 -21.99
CA ARG A 225 -6.49 6.13 -22.32
C ARG A 225 -7.73 6.74 -22.95
N ALA A 226 -7.50 7.56 -23.97
CA ALA A 226 -8.52 8.20 -24.77
C ALA A 226 -9.61 7.20 -25.18
N THR A 227 -10.86 7.61 -25.01
CA THR A 227 -12.02 6.90 -25.58
C THR A 227 -12.72 7.85 -26.55
N ARG A 228 -13.61 7.31 -27.40
CA ARG A 228 -14.41 8.14 -28.29
C ARG A 228 -15.25 9.19 -27.54
N LEU A 229 -15.66 8.90 -26.31
CA LEU A 229 -16.46 9.80 -25.47
C LEU A 229 -15.61 10.75 -24.61
N GLU A 230 -14.38 10.34 -24.29
CA GLU A 230 -13.45 11.07 -23.41
C GLU A 230 -12.04 11.05 -24.01
N PRO A 231 -11.70 12.00 -24.90
CA PRO A 231 -10.40 12.05 -25.59
C PRO A 231 -9.22 12.24 -24.64
N ASP A 232 -9.42 13.01 -23.57
CA ASP A 232 -8.37 13.35 -22.59
C ASP A 232 -8.35 12.41 -21.37
N ARG A 233 -9.06 11.28 -21.45
CA ARG A 233 -9.15 10.33 -20.34
C ARG A 233 -7.77 9.76 -20.03
N LYS A 234 -7.36 9.88 -18.78
CA LYS A 234 -6.21 9.16 -18.23
C LYS A 234 -6.68 8.02 -17.35
N ALA A 235 -5.90 6.94 -17.28
CA ALA A 235 -6.16 5.85 -16.35
C ALA A 235 -4.87 5.34 -15.72
N PRO A 236 -4.91 4.88 -14.46
CA PRO A 236 -3.77 4.23 -13.83
C PRO A 236 -3.37 2.96 -14.58
N ALA A 237 -2.08 2.85 -14.90
CA ALA A 237 -1.49 1.65 -15.47
C ALA A 237 -0.05 1.46 -14.95
N VAL A 238 0.40 0.21 -14.95
CA VAL A 238 1.80 -0.13 -14.69
C VAL A 238 2.65 0.36 -15.87
N THR A 239 3.62 1.24 -15.61
CA THR A 239 4.58 1.74 -16.59
C THR A 239 5.92 1.02 -16.50
N GLN A 240 6.28 0.53 -15.31
CA GLN A 240 7.49 -0.27 -15.07
C GLN A 240 7.17 -1.43 -14.15
N ARG A 241 7.80 -2.58 -14.40
CA ARG A 241 7.69 -3.76 -13.53
C ARG A 241 9.04 -4.45 -13.44
N VAL A 242 9.61 -4.49 -12.24
CA VAL A 242 10.84 -5.20 -11.89
C VAL A 242 10.52 -6.40 -11.02
N VAL A 243 11.16 -7.54 -11.29
CA VAL A 243 11.00 -8.77 -10.49
C VAL A 243 12.35 -9.22 -9.99
N LEU A 244 12.47 -9.39 -8.68
CA LEU A 244 13.65 -9.92 -8.00
C LEU A 244 13.29 -11.28 -7.43
N LYS A 245 13.98 -12.32 -7.86
CA LYS A 245 13.65 -13.70 -7.47
C LYS A 245 14.90 -14.49 -7.12
N GLN A 246 14.78 -15.28 -6.07
CA GLN A 246 15.80 -16.23 -5.67
C GLN A 246 15.14 -17.57 -5.30
N THR A 247 15.50 -18.67 -5.96
CA THR A 247 14.82 -19.96 -5.73
C THR A 247 15.17 -20.54 -4.36
N THR A 248 16.46 -20.61 -4.04
CA THR A 248 16.98 -20.96 -2.71
C THR A 248 18.04 -19.95 -2.26
N PRO A 249 18.34 -19.83 -0.95
CA PRO A 249 19.36 -18.90 -0.47
C PRO A 249 20.75 -19.06 -1.11
N ASN A 250 21.04 -20.22 -1.70
CA ASN A 250 22.30 -20.54 -2.36
C ASN A 250 22.28 -20.28 -3.87
N ASP A 251 21.10 -20.06 -4.45
CA ASP A 251 20.98 -19.76 -5.87
C ASP A 251 21.29 -18.28 -6.15
N PRO A 252 21.76 -17.94 -7.36
CA PRO A 252 21.90 -16.55 -7.75
C PRO A 252 20.54 -15.84 -7.68
N LEU A 253 20.55 -14.62 -7.16
CA LEU A 253 19.42 -13.71 -7.26
C LEU A 253 19.29 -13.26 -8.71
N ILE A 254 18.10 -13.37 -9.28
CA ILE A 254 17.80 -12.95 -10.65
C ILE A 254 16.95 -11.68 -10.59
N SER A 255 17.45 -10.62 -11.21
CA SER A 255 16.70 -9.40 -11.47
C SER A 255 16.19 -9.40 -12.91
N THR A 256 14.87 -9.26 -13.08
CA THR A 256 14.21 -9.18 -14.39
C THR A 256 13.65 -7.78 -14.60
N ASN A 257 13.87 -7.21 -15.79
CA ASN A 257 13.44 -5.87 -16.22
C ASN A 257 14.02 -4.70 -15.40
N ALA A 258 15.14 -4.90 -14.70
CA ALA A 258 15.92 -3.80 -14.16
C ALA A 258 16.49 -2.89 -15.29
N PRO A 259 16.82 -1.63 -14.99
CA PRO A 259 16.69 -0.93 -13.70
C PRO A 259 15.24 -0.49 -13.37
N LEU A 260 14.97 -0.21 -12.10
CA LEU A 260 13.80 0.58 -11.71
C LEU A 260 14.16 2.08 -11.80
N VAL A 261 13.35 2.88 -12.49
CA VAL A 261 13.62 4.30 -12.69
C VAL A 261 12.52 5.16 -12.06
N ILE A 262 12.89 6.08 -11.18
CA ILE A 262 12.00 7.14 -10.69
C ILE A 262 12.38 8.44 -11.42
N ASP A 263 11.45 8.92 -12.23
CA ASP A 263 11.59 10.12 -13.07
C ASP A 263 11.76 11.37 -12.19
N PHE A 264 12.84 12.12 -12.42
CA PHE A 264 13.18 13.29 -11.63
C PHE A 264 12.11 14.38 -11.77
N ALA A 265 11.65 14.64 -12.99
CA ALA A 265 10.71 15.72 -13.25
C ALA A 265 9.34 15.44 -12.62
N LYS A 266 8.92 14.18 -12.56
CA LYS A 266 7.73 13.75 -11.83
C LYS A 266 7.89 13.88 -10.32
N LEU A 267 9.05 13.51 -9.78
CA LEU A 267 9.31 13.58 -8.34
C LEU A 267 9.42 15.04 -7.85
N PHE A 268 10.18 15.88 -8.55
CA PHE A 268 10.51 17.26 -8.17
C PHE A 268 9.61 18.34 -8.79
N LEU A 269 8.73 17.97 -9.72
CA LEU A 269 7.85 18.90 -10.46
C LEU A 269 8.62 19.99 -11.24
N ARG A 270 9.84 19.68 -11.67
CA ARG A 270 10.72 20.56 -12.45
C ARG A 270 11.75 19.75 -13.22
N GLU A 271 12.29 20.33 -14.29
CA GLU A 271 13.37 19.70 -15.04
C GLU A 271 14.63 19.49 -14.18
N PRO A 272 15.39 18.41 -14.41
CA PRO A 272 16.66 18.18 -13.75
C PRO A 272 17.69 19.24 -14.18
N ASN A 273 18.46 19.75 -13.22
CA ASN A 273 19.63 20.56 -13.52
C ASN A 273 20.85 19.65 -13.74
N THR A 274 21.10 19.28 -14.99
CA THR A 274 22.19 18.37 -15.36
C THR A 274 23.57 18.91 -15.00
N ASN A 275 23.75 20.24 -14.95
CA ASN A 275 25.02 20.86 -14.53
C ASN A 275 25.31 20.63 -13.04
N LYS A 276 24.29 20.35 -12.23
CA LYS A 276 24.42 19.96 -10.82
C LYS A 276 24.41 18.44 -10.62
N GLY A 277 24.38 17.66 -11.70
CA GLY A 277 24.28 16.20 -11.63
C GLY A 277 22.89 15.68 -11.24
N HIS A 278 21.84 16.52 -11.30
CA HIS A 278 20.47 16.06 -11.08
C HIS A 278 20.02 15.23 -12.27
N GLY A 279 19.26 14.16 -12.01
CA GLY A 279 18.71 13.28 -13.03
C GLY A 279 17.84 12.21 -12.40
N ASP A 280 17.32 11.31 -13.22
CA ASP A 280 16.44 10.24 -12.75
C ASP A 280 17.14 9.35 -11.72
N VAL A 281 16.37 8.87 -10.75
CA VAL A 281 16.86 7.87 -9.80
C VAL A 281 16.81 6.50 -10.48
N VAL A 282 17.99 6.00 -10.85
CA VAL A 282 18.15 4.70 -11.54
C VAL A 282 18.65 3.64 -10.55
N LEU A 283 17.73 2.79 -10.07
CA LEU A 283 18.07 1.65 -9.22
C LEU A 283 18.45 0.46 -10.10
N ARG A 284 19.76 0.25 -10.27
CA ARG A 284 20.33 -0.83 -11.08
C ARG A 284 20.26 -2.18 -10.35
N GLU A 285 20.58 -3.24 -11.08
CA GLU A 285 20.56 -4.64 -10.64
C GLU A 285 21.21 -4.81 -9.27
N GLY A 286 22.45 -4.36 -9.08
CA GLY A 286 23.16 -4.52 -7.80
C GLY A 286 22.49 -3.80 -6.62
N THR A 287 21.87 -2.64 -6.86
CA THR A 287 21.12 -1.91 -5.83
C THR A 287 19.82 -2.63 -5.47
N LEU A 288 19.11 -3.14 -6.48
CA LEU A 288 17.87 -3.90 -6.31
C LEU A 288 18.13 -5.26 -5.64
N GLU A 289 19.21 -5.95 -6.01
CA GLU A 289 19.68 -7.17 -5.36
C GLU A 289 20.00 -6.92 -3.88
N TYR A 290 20.72 -5.83 -3.60
CA TYR A 290 21.00 -5.42 -2.23
C TYR A 290 19.71 -5.13 -1.44
N TYR A 291 18.72 -4.46 -2.06
CA TYR A 291 17.41 -4.23 -1.46
C TYR A 291 16.74 -5.56 -1.11
N ALA A 292 16.63 -6.48 -2.05
CA ALA A 292 16.00 -7.79 -1.83
C ALA A 292 16.69 -8.60 -0.72
N LEU A 293 18.03 -8.66 -0.73
CA LEU A 293 18.78 -9.34 0.33
C LEU A 293 18.61 -8.69 1.69
N SER A 294 18.39 -7.37 1.76
CA SER A 294 18.12 -6.67 3.01
C SER A 294 16.71 -6.96 3.52
N VAL A 295 15.73 -7.03 2.62
CA VAL A 295 14.34 -7.34 2.94
C VAL A 295 14.15 -8.79 3.41
N TRP A 296 14.82 -9.77 2.79
CA TRP A 296 14.70 -11.19 3.14
C TRP A 296 15.51 -11.66 4.36
N ARG A 297 16.17 -10.74 5.08
CA ARG A 297 17.03 -11.06 6.24
C ARG A 297 16.26 -11.55 7.45
#